data_AF-A0A6H5H6P5-F1
#
_entry.id   AF-A0A6H5H6P5-F1
#
_cell.length_a   1.000
_cell.length_b   1.000
_cell.length_c   1.000
_cell.angle_alpha   90.00
_cell.angle_beta   90.00
_cell.angle_gamma   90.00
#
_symmetry.space_group_name_H-M   'P 1'
#
loop_
_entity.id
_entity.type
_entity.pdbx_description
1 polymer ?
#
loop_
_entity_poly.entity_id
_entity_poly.type
_entity_poly.pdbx_seq_one_letter_code
_entity_poly.pdbx_strand_id
1 'polypeptide(L)'
;MVSDSEKMTEIDTDDTASVASIMNSYDHGMSVNESELIPQVRLRRGASEDGRSIRSDTSDDILAKYRSNRSECDTAEDVKKPKNDQIPDSSGGGTSSEASSGPKPLNAFEDAKKKLRLVLSSSEGHHYPICQKKKEWTKQEGEMAAFLLLQLAEALNLNDSMLVIQLHEAIRCIRMLSDEDCQKLIEALKEDYKKRKPYMYYLINCRQSLLCTLSHLHRVLQEHMSKLANVITPDHKDLRIPAMFHSECPWPSAQAEISKMAAYRSPREKLQSVLRCISTIMNLLSLTCVPAADDLVPVLVYVLIMANPPSLMSTIEYVTSFIGNCLEGEEQYYWTQFCSAVEFIKTMDYHVE
;
A
#
# COMPACT_ATOMS: atom_id res chain seq x y z
N MET A 1 33.36 15.02 35.78
CA MET A 1 32.04 15.09 35.11
C MET A 1 32.34 15.20 33.62
N VAL A 2 31.94 14.22 32.79
CA VAL A 2 30.72 14.21 31.94
C VAL A 2 30.52 15.55 31.21
N SER A 3 30.38 15.62 29.88
CA SER A 3 30.02 14.62 28.86
C SER A 3 31.01 14.64 27.66
N ASP A 4 31.15 13.67 26.75
CA ASP A 4 30.18 12.86 25.97
C ASP A 4 29.25 13.69 25.06
N SER A 5 28.99 13.33 23.78
CA SER A 5 29.66 12.34 22.93
C SER A 5 29.29 12.59 21.46
N GLU A 6 30.27 12.75 20.56
CA GLU A 6 30.07 12.69 19.11
C GLU A 6 31.19 11.86 18.47
N LYS A 7 30.93 10.58 18.23
CA LYS A 7 31.80 9.72 17.42
C LYS A 7 30.97 9.09 16.29
N MET A 8 30.70 9.91 15.26
CA MET A 8 30.07 9.45 14.03
C MET A 8 30.93 8.34 13.42
N THR A 9 30.35 7.15 13.24
CA THR A 9 31.09 5.97 12.80
C THR A 9 31.54 6.14 11.36
N GLU A 10 32.84 5.96 11.12
CA GLU A 10 33.41 5.93 9.78
C GLU A 10 32.72 4.85 8.92
N ILE A 11 32.44 5.20 7.66
CA ILE A 11 31.82 4.30 6.69
C ILE A 11 32.95 3.54 6.01
N ASP A 12 33.04 2.22 6.24
CA ASP A 12 34.05 1.37 5.61
C ASP A 12 33.92 1.41 4.08
N THR A 13 34.91 2.01 3.41
CA THR A 13 34.93 2.25 1.96
C THR A 13 35.00 0.98 1.11
N ASP A 14 35.37 -0.14 1.72
CA ASP A 14 35.41 -1.44 1.04
C ASP A 14 34.01 -1.99 0.73
N ASP A 15 33.01 -1.73 1.57
CA ASP A 15 31.65 -2.22 1.33
C ASP A 15 30.94 -1.46 0.19
N THR A 16 31.18 -0.15 0.05
CA THR A 16 30.68 0.63 -1.11
C THR A 16 31.40 0.25 -2.41
N ALA A 17 32.70 -0.04 -2.36
CA ALA A 17 33.43 -0.58 -3.52
C ALA A 17 32.91 -1.97 -3.94
N SER A 18 32.57 -2.82 -2.96
CA SER A 18 31.97 -4.14 -3.19
C SER A 18 30.61 -4.04 -3.90
N VAL A 19 29.71 -3.17 -3.42
CA VAL A 19 28.39 -2.94 -4.05
C VAL A 19 28.54 -2.45 -5.50
N ALA A 20 29.45 -1.51 -5.76
CA ALA A 20 29.69 -1.01 -7.12
C ALA A 20 30.23 -2.10 -8.08
N SER A 21 31.10 -2.99 -7.58
CA SER A 21 31.61 -4.14 -8.33
C SER A 21 30.48 -5.13 -8.68
N ILE A 22 29.58 -5.41 -7.73
CA ILE A 22 28.43 -6.29 -7.93
C ILE A 22 27.46 -5.73 -8.98
N MET A 23 27.15 -4.42 -8.94
CA MET A 23 26.24 -3.79 -9.92
C MET A 23 26.70 -3.99 -11.37
N ASN A 24 28.00 -3.86 -11.66
CA ASN A 24 28.56 -4.07 -13.00
C ASN A 24 28.47 -5.52 -13.51
N SER A 25 28.17 -6.50 -12.64
CA SER A 25 28.12 -7.93 -13.01
C SER A 25 26.73 -8.42 -13.47
N TYR A 26 25.66 -7.66 -13.21
CA TYR A 26 24.28 -8.07 -13.47
C TYR A 26 23.74 -7.64 -14.85
N ASP A 27 24.48 -6.83 -15.62
CA ASP A 27 24.05 -6.28 -16.93
C ASP A 27 24.12 -7.28 -18.10
N HIS A 28 23.82 -8.56 -17.86
CA HIS A 28 23.83 -9.62 -18.87
C HIS A 28 22.60 -10.55 -18.81
N GLY A 29 21.49 -10.04 -19.35
CA GLY A 29 20.55 -10.81 -20.18
C GLY A 29 19.93 -12.10 -19.59
N MET A 30 18.99 -11.95 -18.65
CA MET A 30 18.09 -13.04 -18.24
C MET A 30 16.86 -13.13 -19.16
N SER A 31 16.91 -13.98 -20.20
CA SER A 31 15.70 -14.38 -20.93
C SER A 31 14.89 -15.39 -20.11
N VAL A 32 13.90 -14.90 -19.36
CA VAL A 32 13.01 -15.75 -18.55
C VAL A 32 12.00 -16.45 -19.46
N ASN A 33 12.01 -17.78 -19.44
CA ASN A 33 11.07 -18.58 -20.23
C ASN A 33 9.72 -18.68 -19.49
N GLU A 34 8.71 -17.97 -19.96
CA GLU A 34 7.55 -17.52 -19.16
C GLU A 34 6.45 -18.61 -18.93
N SER A 35 6.63 -19.81 -19.47
CA SER A 35 5.52 -20.71 -19.81
C SER A 35 5.01 -21.68 -18.74
N GLU A 36 5.52 -21.69 -17.50
CA GLU A 36 5.28 -22.82 -16.55
C GLU A 36 4.82 -22.45 -15.12
N LEU A 37 4.41 -21.20 -14.86
CA LEU A 37 4.12 -20.72 -13.48
C LEU A 37 2.71 -20.20 -13.19
N ILE A 38 1.74 -20.35 -14.11
CA ILE A 38 0.34 -19.93 -13.89
C ILE A 38 -0.64 -21.10 -14.11
N PRO A 39 -1.11 -21.75 -13.03
CA PRO A 39 -2.32 -22.57 -13.10
C PRO A 39 -3.54 -21.68 -13.39
N GLN A 40 -4.16 -21.81 -14.56
CA GLN A 40 -5.39 -21.06 -14.89
C GLN A 40 -6.59 -21.55 -14.06
N VAL A 41 -6.72 -21.06 -12.83
CA VAL A 41 -7.91 -21.32 -11.99
C VAL A 41 -9.03 -20.37 -12.39
N ARG A 42 -9.91 -20.88 -13.25
CA ARG A 42 -11.12 -20.23 -13.74
C ARG A 42 -12.03 -19.80 -12.57
N LEU A 43 -12.06 -18.50 -12.25
CA LEU A 43 -12.96 -17.96 -11.24
C LEU A 43 -14.40 -18.39 -11.53
N ARG A 44 -15.06 -18.98 -10.52
CA ARG A 44 -16.40 -19.54 -10.66
C ARG A 44 -17.40 -18.40 -10.83
N ARG A 45 -17.88 -18.20 -12.06
CA ARG A 45 -18.85 -17.16 -12.42
C ARG A 45 -20.11 -17.33 -11.55
N GLY A 46 -20.33 -16.41 -10.61
CA GLY A 46 -21.54 -16.35 -9.81
C GLY A 46 -22.72 -15.98 -10.70
N ALA A 47 -23.52 -16.96 -11.08
CA ALA A 47 -24.83 -16.74 -11.68
C ALA A 47 -25.89 -16.57 -10.57
N SER A 48 -27.05 -16.05 -10.94
CA SER A 48 -28.13 -15.72 -10.00
C SER A 48 -28.63 -16.92 -9.18
N GLU A 49 -29.15 -16.59 -7.99
CA GLU A 49 -30.24 -17.25 -7.25
C GLU A 49 -30.31 -18.79 -7.24
N ASP A 50 -30.17 -19.38 -6.05
CA ASP A 50 -31.32 -20.10 -5.48
C ASP A 50 -31.28 -20.13 -3.93
N GLY A 51 -32.44 -20.21 -3.28
CA GLY A 51 -32.58 -19.81 -1.88
C GLY A 51 -32.29 -20.89 -0.83
N ARG A 52 -31.33 -20.62 0.09
CA ARG A 52 -31.32 -21.20 1.45
C ARG A 52 -30.86 -20.19 2.49
N SER A 53 -31.61 -20.09 3.59
CA SER A 53 -31.24 -19.25 4.73
C SER A 53 -30.01 -19.82 5.44
N ILE A 54 -28.90 -19.09 5.34
CA ILE A 54 -27.72 -19.24 6.20
C ILE A 54 -27.69 -18.02 7.11
N ARG A 55 -27.68 -18.26 8.42
CA ARG A 55 -27.66 -17.18 9.41
C ARG A 55 -26.37 -16.37 9.27
N SER A 56 -26.50 -15.05 9.11
CA SER A 56 -25.39 -14.11 9.13
C SER A 56 -24.95 -13.87 10.58
N ASP A 57 -24.22 -14.83 11.16
CA ASP A 57 -23.53 -14.64 12.44
C ASP A 57 -22.63 -13.40 12.30
N THR A 58 -22.95 -12.33 13.03
CA THR A 58 -22.31 -11.03 12.85
C THR A 58 -21.00 -11.00 13.65
N SER A 59 -20.05 -10.15 13.26
CA SER A 59 -18.71 -10.11 13.90
C SER A 59 -18.76 -9.97 15.43
N ASP A 60 -19.77 -9.28 15.96
CA ASP A 60 -19.97 -9.15 17.42
C ASP A 60 -20.44 -10.45 18.11
N ASP A 61 -21.19 -11.34 17.45
CA ASP A 61 -21.59 -12.64 18.01
C ASP A 61 -20.38 -13.55 18.26
N ILE A 62 -19.37 -13.43 17.41
CA ILE A 62 -18.09 -14.13 17.54
C ILE A 62 -17.30 -13.52 18.71
N LEU A 63 -17.22 -12.19 18.79
CA LEU A 63 -16.51 -11.49 19.87
C LEU A 63 -17.16 -11.68 21.25
N ALA A 64 -18.49 -11.80 21.32
CA ALA A 64 -19.23 -12.04 22.56
C ALA A 64 -18.77 -13.31 23.28
N LYS A 65 -18.52 -14.40 22.54
CA LYS A 65 -18.01 -15.68 23.08
C LYS A 65 -16.65 -15.52 23.77
N TYR A 66 -15.77 -14.68 23.23
CA TYR A 66 -14.46 -14.39 23.83
C TYR A 66 -14.54 -13.40 25.01
N ARG A 67 -15.57 -12.54 25.08
CA ARG A 67 -15.80 -11.64 26.22
C ARG A 67 -16.28 -12.38 27.47
N SER A 68 -17.14 -13.40 27.33
CA SER A 68 -17.57 -14.22 28.47
C SER A 68 -16.43 -15.05 29.08
N ASN A 69 -15.50 -15.55 28.27
CA ASN A 69 -14.50 -16.54 28.70
C ASN A 69 -13.29 -15.94 29.46
N ARG A 70 -13.50 -14.87 30.24
CA ARG A 70 -12.44 -14.10 30.93
C ARG A 70 -12.81 -13.61 32.33
N SER A 71 -13.87 -14.14 32.96
CA SER A 71 -14.44 -13.62 34.22
C SER A 71 -14.88 -14.72 35.20
N GLU A 72 -14.00 -15.69 35.50
CA GLU A 72 -14.18 -16.64 36.62
C GLU A 72 -12.89 -16.75 37.45
N CYS A 73 -12.74 -15.90 38.47
CA CYS A 73 -11.86 -16.14 39.63
C CYS A 73 -12.13 -15.12 40.76
N ASP A 74 -13.10 -15.43 41.63
CA ASP A 74 -13.40 -14.78 42.92
C ASP A 74 -14.56 -15.60 43.55
N THR A 75 -14.64 -15.93 44.86
CA THR A 75 -13.86 -15.60 46.06
C THR A 75 -13.82 -16.80 47.04
N ALA A 76 -12.93 -16.80 48.05
CA ALA A 76 -13.11 -17.48 49.35
C ALA A 76 -12.13 -16.93 50.43
N GLU A 77 -12.51 -17.00 51.71
CA GLU A 77 -11.87 -16.31 52.85
C GLU A 77 -10.77 -17.12 53.58
N ASP A 78 -9.75 -16.45 54.13
CA ASP A 78 -9.53 -16.27 55.60
C ASP A 78 -8.42 -15.21 55.83
N VAL A 79 -8.54 -14.38 56.88
CA VAL A 79 -7.56 -13.32 57.22
C VAL A 79 -7.32 -13.25 58.73
N LYS A 80 -6.11 -13.63 59.15
CA LYS A 80 -5.61 -13.38 60.52
C LYS A 80 -4.58 -12.25 60.55
N LYS A 81 -5.01 -11.11 61.09
CA LYS A 81 -4.16 -10.08 61.73
C LYS A 81 -3.81 -10.52 63.18
N PRO A 82 -2.88 -9.88 63.93
CA PRO A 82 -2.42 -8.49 63.81
C PRO A 82 -0.89 -8.22 63.99
N LYS A 83 -0.48 -6.94 63.81
CA LYS A 83 0.58 -6.15 64.52
C LYS A 83 1.93 -6.82 64.85
N ASN A 84 3.12 -6.23 64.69
CA ASN A 84 3.58 -4.86 64.35
C ASN A 84 5.11 -4.95 63.98
N ASP A 85 6.03 -3.96 63.96
CA ASP A 85 6.10 -2.54 64.38
C ASP A 85 7.21 -1.74 63.62
N GLN A 86 7.48 -0.51 64.07
CA GLN A 86 8.63 0.43 63.91
C GLN A 86 9.94 0.04 63.18
N ILE A 87 10.51 1.05 62.50
CA ILE A 87 11.89 1.15 61.97
C ILE A 87 12.70 2.09 62.92
N PRO A 88 14.00 1.85 63.19
CA PRO A 88 15.01 2.86 62.82
C PRO A 88 16.37 2.29 62.35
N ASP A 89 17.18 3.18 61.74
CA ASP A 89 18.54 2.97 61.21
C ASP A 89 19.59 2.39 62.19
N SER A 90 20.60 1.70 61.64
CA SER A 90 22.03 2.02 61.89
C SER A 90 22.99 1.33 60.91
N SER A 91 24.20 1.91 60.77
CA SER A 91 25.24 1.56 59.82
C SER A 91 26.26 0.51 60.33
N GLY A 92 26.92 -0.22 59.41
CA GLY A 92 28.25 -0.79 59.68
C GLY A 92 28.68 -2.05 58.91
N GLY A 93 29.92 -2.04 58.40
CA GLY A 93 30.75 -3.26 58.24
C GLY A 93 30.64 -4.05 56.93
N GLY A 94 31.65 -3.92 56.05
CA GLY A 94 31.73 -4.60 54.75
C GLY A 94 32.22 -6.06 54.74
N THR A 95 32.48 -6.54 53.52
CA THR A 95 33.05 -7.87 53.10
C THR A 95 32.17 -9.10 53.31
N SER A 96 32.15 -10.13 52.45
CA SER A 96 32.57 -10.26 51.03
C SER A 96 32.15 -11.63 50.45
N SER A 97 31.55 -11.68 49.25
CA SER A 97 31.79 -12.66 48.16
C SER A 97 30.64 -12.75 47.13
N GLU A 98 31.00 -12.50 45.87
CA GLU A 98 30.70 -13.34 44.70
C GLU A 98 29.29 -13.94 44.46
N ALA A 99 28.52 -13.29 43.58
CA ALA A 99 27.73 -13.98 42.54
C ALA A 99 27.32 -13.01 41.41
N SER A 100 28.20 -12.76 40.43
CA SER A 100 27.87 -11.90 39.28
C SER A 100 27.06 -12.66 38.21
N SER A 101 25.74 -12.61 38.33
CA SER A 101 24.79 -13.15 37.34
C SER A 101 24.67 -12.26 36.09
N GLY A 102 25.76 -12.18 35.32
CA GLY A 102 25.76 -11.52 34.00
C GLY A 102 24.76 -12.15 33.03
N PRO A 103 24.14 -11.37 32.13
CA PRO A 103 23.19 -11.90 31.15
C PRO A 103 23.90 -12.86 30.19
N LYS A 104 23.34 -14.06 29.99
CA LYS A 104 23.85 -15.03 29.02
C LYS A 104 23.81 -14.41 27.62
N PRO A 105 24.88 -14.52 26.81
CA PRO A 105 24.81 -14.11 25.41
C PRO A 105 23.74 -14.96 24.70
N LEU A 106 22.82 -14.29 24.00
CA LEU A 106 21.96 -14.96 23.04
C LEU A 106 22.84 -15.58 21.95
N ASN A 107 22.62 -16.87 21.65
CA ASN A 107 23.38 -17.57 20.62
C ASN A 107 23.35 -16.76 19.31
N ALA A 108 24.51 -16.37 18.78
CA ALA A 108 24.61 -15.48 17.62
C ALA A 108 23.80 -15.96 16.41
N PHE A 109 23.66 -17.28 16.25
CA PHE A 109 22.77 -17.93 15.30
C PHE A 109 21.29 -17.49 15.39
N GLU A 110 20.70 -17.46 16.58
CA GLU A 110 19.29 -17.05 16.77
C GLU A 110 19.10 -15.53 16.67
N ASP A 111 20.15 -14.74 16.92
CA ASP A 111 20.14 -13.29 16.68
C ASP A 111 20.20 -12.98 15.17
N ALA A 112 21.17 -13.57 14.45
CA ALA A 112 21.29 -13.50 12.99
C ALA A 112 19.99 -13.94 12.29
N LYS A 113 19.37 -15.03 12.76
CA LYS A 113 18.09 -15.56 12.26
C LYS A 113 16.92 -14.62 12.49
N LYS A 114 16.89 -13.87 13.60
CA LYS A 114 15.87 -12.83 13.86
C LYS A 114 16.08 -11.62 12.96
N LYS A 115 17.32 -11.13 12.86
CA LYS A 115 17.69 -9.98 12.01
C LYS A 115 17.40 -10.26 10.53
N LEU A 116 17.81 -11.41 10.01
CA LEU A 116 17.45 -11.88 8.67
C LEU A 116 15.94 -11.95 8.47
N ARG A 117 15.19 -12.57 9.40
CA ARG A 117 13.74 -12.71 9.26
C ARG A 117 13.01 -11.37 9.29
N LEU A 118 13.54 -10.36 9.97
CA LEU A 118 13.03 -8.98 9.95
C LEU A 118 13.24 -8.33 8.58
N VAL A 119 14.50 -8.26 8.13
CA VAL A 119 14.91 -7.68 6.84
C VAL A 119 14.20 -8.34 5.65
N LEU A 120 14.13 -9.68 5.63
CA LEU A 120 13.45 -10.46 4.60
C LEU A 120 11.91 -10.48 4.74
N SER A 121 11.35 -9.64 5.63
CA SER A 121 9.90 -9.41 5.74
C SER A 121 9.45 -8.01 5.31
N SER A 122 10.40 -7.06 5.17
CA SER A 122 10.16 -5.71 4.64
C SER A 122 10.41 -5.59 3.13
N SER A 123 11.09 -6.56 2.51
CA SER A 123 11.28 -6.63 1.05
C SER A 123 9.96 -6.97 0.34
N GLU A 124 9.28 -5.98 -0.25
CA GLU A 124 7.99 -6.20 -0.96
C GLU A 124 8.13 -7.04 -2.23
N GLY A 125 9.34 -7.12 -2.81
CA GLY A 125 9.63 -7.85 -4.04
C GLY A 125 10.55 -9.06 -3.83
N HIS A 126 10.38 -10.05 -4.71
CA HIS A 126 11.29 -11.18 -4.94
C HIS A 126 11.37 -12.23 -3.82
N HIS A 127 11.06 -13.48 -4.18
CA HIS A 127 11.45 -14.63 -3.36
C HIS A 127 12.99 -14.72 -3.35
N TYR A 128 13.61 -15.11 -2.23
CA TYR A 128 15.05 -15.38 -2.18
C TYR A 128 15.45 -16.30 -3.33
N PRO A 129 16.29 -15.85 -4.28
CA PRO A 129 16.60 -16.61 -5.49
C PRO A 129 17.61 -17.70 -5.13
N ILE A 130 17.11 -18.89 -4.77
CA ILE A 130 17.93 -20.10 -4.64
C ILE A 130 18.49 -20.42 -6.03
N CYS A 131 19.71 -19.94 -6.31
CA CYS A 131 20.37 -20.16 -7.58
C CYS A 131 20.66 -21.65 -7.76
N GLN A 132 20.02 -22.29 -8.73
CA GLN A 132 20.17 -23.73 -8.94
C GLN A 132 21.49 -24.10 -9.67
N LYS A 133 22.28 -23.10 -10.10
CA LYS A 133 23.58 -23.29 -10.75
C LYS A 133 24.69 -23.40 -9.72
N LYS A 134 24.88 -24.62 -9.20
CA LYS A 134 25.74 -24.98 -8.07
C LYS A 134 27.26 -24.97 -8.36
N LYS A 135 27.78 -23.98 -9.10
CA LYS A 135 29.21 -23.83 -9.49
C LYS A 135 29.60 -22.33 -9.57
N GLU A 136 30.91 -22.06 -9.53
CA GLU A 136 31.53 -20.72 -9.60
C GLU A 136 31.26 -19.74 -8.43
N TRP A 137 30.79 -20.23 -7.27
CA TRP A 137 30.84 -19.47 -6.00
C TRP A 137 31.61 -20.27 -4.93
N THR A 138 32.86 -19.90 -4.69
CA THR A 138 33.69 -20.47 -3.62
C THR A 138 33.43 -19.73 -2.30
N LYS A 139 33.11 -20.48 -1.24
CA LYS A 139 32.59 -20.07 0.08
C LYS A 139 31.10 -19.69 0.07
N GLN A 140 30.34 -20.19 1.07
CA GLN A 140 28.90 -19.96 1.17
C GLN A 140 28.52 -18.54 1.63
N GLU A 141 29.52 -17.78 2.10
CA GLU A 141 29.44 -16.33 2.36
C GLU A 141 28.89 -15.53 1.16
N GLY A 142 29.11 -15.99 -0.07
CA GLY A 142 28.75 -15.26 -1.29
C GLY A 142 27.26 -15.01 -1.50
N GLU A 143 26.45 -16.06 -1.67
CA GLU A 143 25.06 -15.93 -2.18
C GLU A 143 24.16 -15.08 -1.27
N MET A 144 24.13 -15.37 0.03
CA MET A 144 23.24 -14.66 0.95
C MET A 144 23.72 -13.23 1.23
N ALA A 145 25.03 -12.99 1.33
CA ALA A 145 25.55 -11.63 1.47
C ALA A 145 25.31 -10.80 0.21
N ALA A 146 25.52 -11.37 -0.98
CA ALA A 146 25.24 -10.67 -2.25
C ALA A 146 23.75 -10.30 -2.41
N PHE A 147 22.82 -11.17 -2.00
CA PHE A 147 21.40 -10.84 -1.98
C PHE A 147 21.09 -9.68 -1.03
N LEU A 148 21.67 -9.67 0.17
CA LEU A 148 21.49 -8.57 1.13
C LEU A 148 22.17 -7.27 0.68
N LEU A 149 23.32 -7.34 -0.01
CA LEU A 149 23.98 -6.18 -0.60
C LEU A 149 23.14 -5.58 -1.75
N LEU A 150 22.44 -6.41 -2.53
CA LEU A 150 21.48 -5.95 -3.53
C LEU A 150 20.26 -5.28 -2.87
N GLN A 151 19.70 -5.87 -1.81
CA GLN A 151 18.63 -5.25 -1.02
C GLN A 151 19.09 -3.97 -0.32
N LEU A 152 20.37 -3.85 0.05
CA LEU A 152 20.97 -2.64 0.61
C LEU A 152 21.09 -1.53 -0.44
N ALA A 153 21.48 -1.86 -1.68
CA ALA A 153 21.47 -0.91 -2.78
C ALA A 153 20.03 -0.42 -3.11
N GLU A 154 19.04 -1.32 -3.06
CA GLU A 154 17.62 -0.96 -3.21
C GLU A 154 17.14 -0.04 -2.08
N ALA A 155 17.43 -0.38 -0.82
CA ALA A 155 17.06 0.43 0.34
C ALA A 155 17.74 1.81 0.37
N LEU A 156 19.00 1.91 -0.07
CA LEU A 156 19.71 3.18 -0.25
C LEU A 156 19.06 4.03 -1.35
N ASN A 157 18.70 3.43 -2.48
CA ASN A 157 18.03 4.12 -3.59
C ASN A 157 16.59 4.57 -3.25
N LEU A 158 15.90 3.83 -2.37
CA LEU A 158 14.61 4.22 -1.77
C LEU A 158 14.76 5.17 -0.56
N ASN A 159 16.00 5.48 -0.15
CA ASN A 159 16.36 6.33 0.99
C ASN A 159 15.77 5.86 2.34
N ASP A 160 15.53 4.55 2.52
CA ASP A 160 15.04 3.97 3.78
C ASP A 160 16.20 3.71 4.75
N SER A 161 16.54 4.74 5.53
CA SER A 161 17.57 4.68 6.56
C SER A 161 17.35 3.55 7.60
N MET A 162 16.10 3.14 7.86
CA MET A 162 15.82 2.11 8.87
C MET A 162 16.08 0.71 8.32
N LEU A 163 15.66 0.44 7.09
CA LEU A 163 15.97 -0.82 6.39
C LEU A 163 17.48 -0.92 6.11
N VAL A 164 18.14 0.17 5.73
CA VAL A 164 19.60 0.27 5.54
C VAL A 164 20.36 -0.15 6.80
N ILE A 165 19.97 0.33 7.99
CA ILE A 165 20.63 -0.04 9.27
C ILE A 165 20.41 -1.54 9.58
N GLN A 166 19.19 -2.05 9.39
CA GLN A 166 18.88 -3.46 9.63
C GLN A 166 19.65 -4.40 8.68
N LEU A 167 19.83 -3.99 7.43
CA LEU A 167 20.60 -4.72 6.41
C LEU A 167 22.08 -4.81 6.75
N HIS A 168 22.73 -3.69 7.11
CA HIS A 168 24.13 -3.69 7.55
C HIS A 168 24.35 -4.63 8.75
N GLU A 169 23.48 -4.57 9.76
CA GLU A 169 23.61 -5.40 10.95
C GLU A 169 23.29 -6.88 10.66
N ALA A 170 22.38 -7.19 9.73
CA ALA A 170 22.16 -8.56 9.26
C ALA A 170 23.38 -9.12 8.50
N ILE A 171 23.98 -8.33 7.59
CA ILE A 171 25.22 -8.68 6.87
C ILE A 171 26.36 -8.90 7.86
N ARG A 172 26.52 -8.02 8.85
CA ARG A 172 27.51 -8.15 9.93
C ARG A 172 27.32 -9.45 10.71
N CYS A 173 26.10 -9.79 11.11
CA CYS A 173 25.82 -11.04 11.81
C CYS A 173 26.19 -12.28 10.97
N ILE A 174 25.97 -12.26 9.66
CA ILE A 174 26.30 -13.40 8.76
C ILE A 174 27.82 -13.52 8.59
N ARG A 175 28.54 -12.40 8.43
CA ARG A 175 30.02 -12.36 8.37
C ARG A 175 30.71 -12.90 9.63
N MET A 176 29.98 -13.04 10.75
CA MET A 176 30.48 -13.54 12.04
C MET A 176 30.11 -15.00 12.33
N LEU A 177 29.42 -15.70 11.43
CA LEU A 177 29.04 -17.11 11.58
C LEU A 177 30.03 -18.04 10.86
N SER A 178 30.11 -19.30 11.29
CA SER A 178 30.83 -20.34 10.56
C SER A 178 30.06 -20.79 9.32
N ASP A 179 30.74 -21.32 8.28
CA ASP A 179 30.06 -21.93 7.11
C ASP A 179 29.02 -22.98 7.54
N GLU A 180 29.31 -23.77 8.59
CA GLU A 180 28.40 -24.79 9.10
C GLU A 180 27.14 -24.19 9.74
N ASP A 181 27.27 -23.06 10.45
CA ASP A 181 26.14 -22.35 11.04
C ASP A 181 25.34 -21.54 10.02
N CYS A 182 26.00 -20.97 9.00
CA CYS A 182 25.36 -20.41 7.82
C CYS A 182 24.51 -21.45 7.08
N GLN A 183 25.02 -22.68 6.91
CA GLN A 183 24.27 -23.77 6.28
C GLN A 183 23.06 -24.21 7.15
N LYS A 184 23.21 -24.30 8.48
CA LYS A 184 22.09 -24.54 9.41
C LYS A 184 21.04 -23.43 9.36
N LEU A 185 21.48 -22.17 9.22
CA LEU A 185 20.64 -20.97 9.18
C LEU A 185 19.81 -20.91 7.90
N ILE A 186 20.45 -21.19 6.76
CA ILE A 186 19.80 -21.28 5.45
C ILE A 186 18.72 -22.37 5.45
N GLU A 187 18.97 -23.57 6.00
CA GLU A 187 17.94 -24.62 6.02
C GLU A 187 16.81 -24.31 7.02
N ALA A 188 17.10 -23.68 8.16
CA ALA A 188 16.08 -23.20 9.09
C ALA A 188 15.16 -22.14 8.44
N LEU A 189 15.72 -21.22 7.64
CA LEU A 189 14.97 -20.22 6.90
C LEU A 189 14.16 -20.83 5.74
N LYS A 190 14.66 -21.86 5.05
CA LYS A 190 13.86 -22.64 4.08
C LYS A 190 12.68 -23.33 4.75
N GLU A 191 12.86 -23.89 5.93
CA GLU A 191 11.78 -24.51 6.71
C GLU A 191 10.72 -23.50 7.16
N ASP A 192 11.12 -22.33 7.65
CA ASP A 192 10.21 -21.23 7.96
C ASP A 192 9.46 -20.77 6.71
N TYR A 193 10.14 -20.66 5.56
CA TYR A 193 9.53 -20.29 4.29
C TYR A 193 8.52 -21.33 3.79
N LYS A 194 8.86 -22.64 3.80
CA LYS A 194 7.93 -23.73 3.44
C LYS A 194 6.63 -23.65 4.23
N LYS A 195 6.71 -23.38 5.55
CA LYS A 195 5.56 -23.23 6.46
C LYS A 195 4.72 -21.98 6.17
N ARG A 196 5.35 -20.89 5.75
CA ARG A 196 4.69 -19.61 5.44
C ARG A 196 4.14 -19.52 4.01
N LYS A 197 4.69 -20.29 3.07
CA LYS A 197 4.38 -20.24 1.63
C LYS A 197 2.87 -20.26 1.31
N PRO A 198 2.00 -21.07 1.94
CA PRO A 198 0.56 -21.06 1.63
C PRO A 198 -0.12 -19.73 1.95
N TYR A 199 0.22 -19.12 3.09
CA TYR A 199 -0.32 -17.82 3.50
C TYR A 199 0.27 -16.66 2.69
N MET A 200 1.56 -16.73 2.35
CA MET A 200 2.20 -15.77 1.45
C MET A 200 1.54 -15.78 0.06
N TYR A 201 1.27 -16.97 -0.49
CA TYR A 201 0.57 -17.14 -1.77
C TYR A 201 -0.86 -16.59 -1.71
N TYR A 202 -1.59 -16.81 -0.61
CA TYR A 202 -2.89 -16.18 -0.36
C TYR A 202 -2.81 -14.65 -0.39
N LEU A 203 -1.88 -14.03 0.35
CA LEU A 203 -1.73 -12.56 0.37
C LEU A 203 -1.38 -11.98 -1.00
N ILE A 204 -0.46 -12.61 -1.74
CA ILE A 204 -0.08 -12.20 -3.10
C ILE A 204 -1.30 -12.27 -4.02
N ASN A 205 -2.03 -13.38 -4.00
CA ASN A 205 -3.24 -13.56 -4.81
C ASN A 205 -4.32 -12.54 -4.46
N CYS A 206 -4.51 -12.20 -3.17
CA CYS A 206 -5.46 -11.17 -2.75
C CYS A 206 -5.07 -9.78 -3.27
N ARG A 207 -3.79 -9.38 -3.15
CA ARG A 207 -3.28 -8.10 -3.68
C ARG A 207 -3.44 -8.02 -5.20
N GLN A 208 -3.06 -9.07 -5.91
CA GLN A 208 -3.22 -9.15 -7.37
C GLN A 208 -4.69 -9.14 -7.81
N SER A 209 -5.56 -9.87 -7.11
CA SER A 209 -7.01 -9.90 -7.41
C SER A 209 -7.64 -8.53 -7.20
N LEU A 210 -7.30 -7.82 -6.11
CA LEU A 210 -7.78 -6.47 -5.83
C LEU A 210 -7.32 -5.45 -6.87
N LEU A 211 -6.04 -5.48 -7.24
CA LEU A 211 -5.51 -4.62 -8.31
C LEU A 211 -6.18 -4.91 -9.67
N CYS A 212 -6.47 -6.19 -9.94
CA CYS A 212 -7.19 -6.61 -11.14
C CYS A 212 -8.64 -6.12 -11.15
N THR A 213 -9.37 -6.21 -10.03
CA THR A 213 -10.76 -5.70 -9.95
C THR A 213 -10.82 -4.18 -10.05
N LEU A 214 -9.91 -3.44 -9.41
CA LEU A 214 -9.82 -1.98 -9.54
C LEU A 214 -9.55 -1.57 -11.00
N SER A 215 -8.56 -2.19 -11.65
CA SER A 215 -8.27 -1.97 -13.08
C SER A 215 -9.46 -2.30 -13.98
N HIS A 216 -10.19 -3.40 -13.67
CA HIS A 216 -11.41 -3.77 -14.39
C HIS A 216 -12.52 -2.72 -14.24
N LEU A 217 -12.75 -2.20 -13.03
CA LEU A 217 -13.75 -1.16 -12.76
C LEU A 217 -13.44 0.14 -13.51
N HIS A 218 -12.17 0.56 -13.56
CA HIS A 218 -11.76 1.72 -14.36
C HIS A 218 -12.03 1.51 -15.85
N ARG A 219 -11.69 0.34 -16.41
CA ARG A 219 -12.01 0.01 -17.81
C ARG A 219 -13.52 -0.03 -18.07
N VAL A 220 -14.31 -0.58 -17.15
CA VAL A 220 -15.77 -0.61 -17.27
C VAL A 220 -16.34 0.80 -17.31
N LEU A 221 -15.86 1.74 -16.48
CA LEU A 221 -16.32 3.13 -16.54
C LEU A 221 -15.89 3.83 -17.85
N GLN A 222 -14.67 3.59 -18.33
CA GLN A 222 -14.18 4.15 -19.60
C GLN A 222 -15.00 3.65 -20.80
N GLU A 223 -15.28 2.34 -20.85
CA GLU A 223 -16.19 1.73 -21.82
C GLU A 223 -17.64 2.20 -21.63
N HIS A 224 -18.02 2.52 -20.39
CA HIS A 224 -19.36 2.98 -20.06
C HIS A 224 -19.61 4.39 -20.65
N MET A 225 -18.72 5.35 -20.38
CA MET A 225 -18.78 6.69 -20.99
C MET A 225 -18.65 6.63 -22.51
N SER A 226 -17.76 5.78 -23.04
CA SER A 226 -17.58 5.59 -24.48
C SER A 226 -18.83 5.05 -25.19
N LYS A 227 -19.73 4.36 -24.49
CA LYS A 227 -21.03 3.95 -25.04
C LYS A 227 -22.07 5.06 -24.94
N LEU A 228 -22.08 5.81 -23.83
CA LEU A 228 -23.02 6.93 -23.63
C LEU A 228 -22.83 8.00 -24.71
N ALA A 229 -21.57 8.32 -25.05
CA ALA A 229 -21.21 9.27 -26.11
C ALA A 229 -21.78 8.93 -27.51
N ASN A 230 -22.23 7.69 -27.77
CA ASN A 230 -22.87 7.31 -29.04
C ASN A 230 -24.40 7.41 -29.02
N VAL A 231 -25.02 7.61 -27.85
CA VAL A 231 -26.48 7.61 -27.64
C VAL A 231 -26.97 8.98 -27.16
N ILE A 232 -26.13 9.71 -26.39
CA ILE A 232 -26.54 10.92 -25.70
C ILE A 232 -26.57 12.15 -26.61
N THR A 233 -27.67 12.88 -26.55
CA THR A 233 -27.87 14.18 -27.21
C THR A 233 -28.00 15.29 -26.15
N PRO A 234 -27.85 16.58 -26.52
CA PRO A 234 -28.12 17.68 -25.59
C PRO A 234 -29.57 17.69 -25.07
N ASP A 235 -30.52 17.30 -25.92
CA ASP A 235 -31.94 17.10 -25.60
C ASP A 235 -32.25 15.83 -24.79
N HIS A 236 -31.25 15.05 -24.36
CA HIS A 236 -31.50 13.76 -23.70
C HIS A 236 -32.35 13.94 -22.44
N LYS A 237 -33.40 13.10 -22.32
CA LYS A 237 -34.46 13.14 -21.30
C LYS A 237 -33.98 13.20 -19.84
N ASP A 238 -32.77 12.70 -19.58
CA ASP A 238 -32.14 12.64 -18.25
C ASP A 238 -31.19 13.81 -17.98
N LEU A 239 -30.75 14.55 -19.01
CA LEU A 239 -29.97 15.78 -18.87
C LEU A 239 -30.85 17.03 -18.94
N ARG A 240 -31.78 17.08 -19.91
CA ARG A 240 -32.72 18.20 -20.13
C ARG A 240 -32.03 19.56 -20.30
N ILE A 241 -30.87 19.60 -20.95
CA ILE A 241 -30.11 20.85 -21.15
C ILE A 241 -31.00 21.86 -21.90
N PRO A 242 -31.29 23.04 -21.34
CA PRO A 242 -32.11 24.05 -22.02
C PRO A 242 -31.56 24.40 -23.41
N ALA A 243 -32.43 24.38 -24.43
CA ALA A 243 -32.06 24.56 -25.85
C ALA A 243 -31.29 25.87 -26.14
N MET A 244 -31.46 26.89 -25.29
CA MET A 244 -30.70 28.14 -25.35
C MET A 244 -29.18 27.96 -25.18
N PHE A 245 -28.74 26.93 -24.47
CA PHE A 245 -27.31 26.65 -24.23
C PHE A 245 -26.67 25.77 -25.32
N HIS A 246 -27.47 25.23 -26.25
CA HIS A 246 -26.97 24.31 -27.28
C HIS A 246 -26.07 24.99 -28.32
N SER A 247 -26.01 26.32 -28.37
CA SER A 247 -25.20 27.08 -29.33
C SER A 247 -23.70 26.74 -29.30
N GLU A 248 -23.18 26.40 -28.12
CA GLU A 248 -21.77 26.05 -27.89
C GLU A 248 -21.53 24.54 -27.79
N CYS A 249 -22.56 23.71 -27.97
CA CYS A 249 -22.45 22.25 -27.92
C CYS A 249 -21.49 21.72 -29.01
N PRO A 250 -20.57 20.76 -28.70
CA PRO A 250 -20.46 19.96 -27.47
C PRO A 250 -19.49 20.54 -26.42
N TRP A 251 -19.31 21.86 -26.39
CA TRP A 251 -18.40 22.62 -25.52
C TRP A 251 -16.93 22.13 -25.61
N PRO A 252 -16.34 22.09 -26.82
CA PRO A 252 -15.01 21.50 -27.07
C PRO A 252 -13.89 22.15 -26.23
N SER A 253 -14.01 23.45 -25.92
CA SER A 253 -13.06 24.16 -25.04
C SER A 253 -13.04 23.59 -23.62
N ALA A 254 -14.20 23.20 -23.08
CA ALA A 254 -14.30 22.57 -21.76
C ALA A 254 -13.78 21.12 -21.79
N GLN A 255 -14.13 20.35 -22.83
CA GLN A 255 -13.57 19.01 -23.06
C GLN A 255 -12.03 19.02 -23.11
N ALA A 256 -11.44 20.04 -23.74
CA ALA A 256 -9.99 20.20 -23.81
C ALA A 256 -9.34 20.50 -22.44
N GLU A 257 -10.02 21.21 -21.53
CA GLU A 257 -9.50 21.45 -20.17
C GLU A 257 -9.58 20.21 -19.27
N ILE A 258 -10.65 19.42 -19.34
CA ILE A 258 -10.73 18.18 -18.55
C ILE A 258 -9.83 17.07 -19.10
N SER A 259 -9.63 16.98 -20.43
CA SER A 259 -8.71 16.01 -21.04
C SER A 259 -7.25 16.18 -20.56
N LYS A 260 -6.83 17.42 -20.25
CA LYS A 260 -5.49 17.72 -19.71
C LYS A 260 -5.26 17.16 -18.30
N MET A 261 -6.32 16.86 -17.55
CA MET A 261 -6.26 16.38 -16.15
C MET A 261 -5.36 15.14 -15.98
N ALA A 262 -5.28 14.28 -16.99
CA ALA A 262 -4.45 13.08 -16.99
C ALA A 262 -2.93 13.37 -17.00
N ALA A 263 -2.50 14.49 -17.60
CA ALA A 263 -1.07 14.83 -17.75
C ALA A 263 -0.45 15.38 -16.47
N TYR A 264 -1.25 16.05 -15.62
CA TYR A 264 -0.78 16.61 -14.35
C TYR A 264 -0.47 15.53 -13.31
N ARG A 265 0.46 15.83 -12.39
CA ARG A 265 0.88 14.90 -11.33
C ARG A 265 0.41 15.32 -9.94
N SER A 266 0.38 16.62 -9.61
CA SER A 266 -0.08 17.06 -8.29
C SER A 266 -1.62 17.08 -8.20
N PRO A 267 -2.19 16.93 -6.97
CA PRO A 267 -3.64 16.96 -6.80
C PRO A 267 -4.21 18.37 -7.03
N ARG A 268 -3.43 19.43 -6.72
CA ARG A 268 -3.82 20.83 -6.95
C ARG A 268 -3.92 21.16 -8.45
N GLU A 269 -2.98 20.70 -9.29
CA GLU A 269 -3.09 20.88 -10.74
C GLU A 269 -4.30 20.13 -11.34
N LYS A 270 -4.57 18.91 -10.85
CA LYS A 270 -5.73 18.10 -11.29
C LYS A 270 -7.05 18.78 -10.94
N LEU A 271 -7.21 19.26 -9.70
CA LEU A 271 -8.32 20.12 -9.28
C LEU A 271 -8.44 21.34 -10.20
N GLN A 272 -7.34 22.06 -10.43
CA GLN A 272 -7.36 23.27 -11.26
C GLN A 272 -7.73 22.98 -12.73
N SER A 273 -7.53 21.76 -13.25
CA SER A 273 -8.08 21.33 -14.55
C SER A 273 -9.62 21.21 -14.53
N VAL A 274 -10.19 20.69 -13.44
CA VAL A 274 -11.65 20.63 -13.22
C VAL A 274 -12.24 22.02 -13.06
N LEU A 275 -11.60 22.89 -12.27
CA LEU A 275 -12.04 24.27 -12.07
C LEU A 275 -12.03 25.05 -13.40
N ARG A 276 -10.96 24.97 -14.19
CA ARG A 276 -10.91 25.60 -15.53
C ARG A 276 -11.96 25.04 -16.49
N CYS A 277 -12.24 23.74 -16.45
CA CYS A 277 -13.34 23.14 -17.21
C CYS A 277 -14.70 23.76 -16.83
N ILE A 278 -15.01 23.83 -15.53
CA ILE A 278 -16.28 24.38 -15.03
C ILE A 278 -16.39 25.89 -15.29
N SER A 279 -15.33 26.68 -15.05
CA SER A 279 -15.32 28.10 -15.41
C SER A 279 -15.48 28.32 -16.92
N THR A 280 -14.92 27.43 -17.76
CA THR A 280 -15.13 27.48 -19.21
C THR A 280 -16.58 27.20 -19.58
N ILE A 281 -17.23 26.21 -18.95
CA ILE A 281 -18.67 25.97 -19.14
C ILE A 281 -19.47 27.22 -18.73
N MET A 282 -19.30 27.71 -17.51
CA MET A 282 -20.05 28.87 -17.00
C MET A 282 -19.86 30.13 -17.87
N ASN A 283 -18.65 30.34 -18.41
CA ASN A 283 -18.37 31.43 -19.35
C ASN A 283 -19.04 31.25 -20.73
N LEU A 284 -19.23 30.02 -21.20
CA LEU A 284 -19.94 29.74 -22.45
C LEU A 284 -21.46 29.86 -22.27
N LEU A 285 -22.00 29.41 -21.14
CA LEU A 285 -23.42 29.61 -20.79
C LEU A 285 -23.74 31.11 -20.64
N SER A 286 -22.84 31.90 -20.04
CA SER A 286 -23.02 33.35 -19.80
C SER A 286 -23.09 34.21 -21.06
N LEU A 287 -22.70 33.68 -22.23
CA LEU A 287 -22.91 34.32 -23.53
C LEU A 287 -24.39 34.36 -23.94
N THR A 288 -25.25 33.51 -23.36
CA THR A 288 -26.66 33.33 -23.76
C THR A 288 -27.64 33.86 -22.70
N CYS A 289 -27.40 33.60 -21.43
CA CYS A 289 -28.09 34.21 -20.28
C CYS A 289 -27.21 34.08 -19.02
N VAL A 290 -27.62 34.67 -17.89
CA VAL A 290 -27.01 34.32 -16.59
C VAL A 290 -27.47 32.90 -16.21
N PRO A 291 -26.56 31.91 -16.10
CA PRO A 291 -26.95 30.55 -15.72
C PRO A 291 -27.29 30.46 -14.22
N ALA A 292 -28.26 29.62 -13.88
CA ALA A 292 -28.55 29.20 -12.51
C ALA A 292 -27.57 28.10 -12.06
N ALA A 293 -27.60 27.76 -10.76
CA ALA A 293 -26.79 26.67 -10.21
C ALA A 293 -27.14 25.30 -10.85
N ASP A 294 -28.43 25.10 -11.17
CA ASP A 294 -28.95 23.85 -11.72
C ASP A 294 -28.58 23.63 -13.20
N ASP A 295 -28.27 24.70 -13.95
CA ASP A 295 -27.90 24.63 -15.38
C ASP A 295 -26.51 23.99 -15.61
N LEU A 296 -25.62 24.08 -14.62
CA LEU A 296 -24.23 23.62 -14.73
C LEU A 296 -24.12 22.10 -14.82
N VAL A 297 -24.84 21.36 -13.96
CA VAL A 297 -24.62 19.91 -13.79
C VAL A 297 -24.96 19.10 -15.05
N PRO A 298 -26.09 19.34 -15.75
CA PRO A 298 -26.38 18.66 -17.02
C PRO A 298 -25.31 18.86 -18.11
N VAL A 299 -24.80 20.08 -18.24
CA VAL A 299 -23.75 20.42 -19.22
C VAL A 299 -22.41 19.78 -18.82
N LEU A 300 -22.08 19.79 -17.53
CA LEU A 300 -20.88 19.15 -17.00
C LEU A 300 -20.91 17.62 -17.20
N VAL A 301 -22.05 16.97 -16.95
CA VAL A 301 -22.26 15.53 -17.25
C VAL A 301 -22.00 15.24 -18.73
N TYR A 302 -22.60 16.02 -19.64
CA TYR A 302 -22.41 15.84 -21.08
C TYR A 302 -20.93 16.02 -21.48
N VAL A 303 -20.27 17.09 -21.02
CA VAL A 303 -18.85 17.36 -21.30
C VAL A 303 -17.94 16.23 -20.80
N LEU A 304 -18.22 15.65 -19.62
CA LEU A 304 -17.45 14.54 -19.06
C LEU A 304 -17.62 13.25 -19.87
N ILE A 305 -18.83 12.93 -20.32
CA ILE A 305 -19.11 11.78 -21.18
C ILE A 305 -18.37 11.91 -22.52
N MET A 306 -18.43 13.08 -23.16
CA MET A 306 -17.83 13.30 -24.48
C MET A 306 -16.28 13.37 -24.41
N ALA A 307 -15.72 13.94 -23.35
CA ALA A 307 -14.26 13.99 -23.14
C ALA A 307 -13.67 12.66 -22.64
N ASN A 308 -14.45 11.84 -21.93
CA ASN A 308 -14.07 10.53 -21.38
C ASN A 308 -12.65 10.49 -20.75
N PRO A 309 -12.35 11.36 -19.75
CA PRO A 309 -10.99 11.54 -19.25
C PRO A 309 -10.45 10.26 -18.56
N PRO A 310 -9.24 9.77 -18.93
CA PRO A 310 -8.74 8.49 -18.45
C PRO A 310 -8.37 8.52 -16.96
N SER A 311 -8.56 7.39 -16.28
CA SER A 311 -8.29 7.22 -14.84
C SER A 311 -9.05 8.20 -13.95
N LEU A 312 -10.28 8.55 -14.34
CA LEU A 312 -11.17 9.48 -13.63
C LEU A 312 -11.41 9.09 -12.16
N MET A 313 -11.76 7.83 -11.89
CA MET A 313 -12.00 7.35 -10.51
C MET A 313 -10.76 7.50 -9.62
N SER A 314 -9.59 7.04 -10.07
CA SER A 314 -8.33 7.21 -9.34
C SER A 314 -7.97 8.68 -9.15
N THR A 315 -8.37 9.55 -10.08
CA THR A 315 -8.14 11.00 -9.96
C THR A 315 -9.05 11.63 -8.91
N ILE A 316 -10.33 11.24 -8.85
CA ILE A 316 -11.26 11.69 -7.80
C ILE A 316 -10.79 11.23 -6.42
N GLU A 317 -10.42 9.95 -6.29
CA GLU A 317 -9.89 9.39 -5.05
C GLU A 317 -8.61 10.12 -4.62
N TYR A 318 -7.62 10.24 -5.53
CA TYR A 318 -6.36 10.93 -5.26
C TYR A 318 -6.53 12.39 -4.82
N VAL A 319 -7.34 13.19 -5.54
CA VAL A 319 -7.57 14.59 -5.18
C VAL A 319 -8.32 14.69 -3.84
N THR A 320 -9.32 13.83 -3.61
CA THR A 320 -10.10 13.84 -2.36
C THR A 320 -9.24 13.43 -1.16
N SER A 321 -8.42 12.38 -1.27
CA SER A 321 -7.54 11.93 -0.19
C SER A 321 -6.42 12.92 0.17
N PHE A 322 -5.86 13.63 -0.82
CA PHE A 322 -4.71 14.51 -0.58
C PHE A 322 -5.07 15.97 -0.30
N ILE A 323 -6.18 16.50 -0.85
CA ILE A 323 -6.57 17.90 -0.63
C ILE A 323 -8.04 18.13 -0.27
N GLY A 324 -8.88 17.08 -0.16
CA GLY A 324 -10.31 17.22 0.16
C GLY A 324 -10.60 17.98 1.47
N ASN A 325 -9.77 17.77 2.50
CA ASN A 325 -9.83 18.50 3.78
C ASN A 325 -9.32 19.95 3.71
N CYS A 326 -8.87 20.40 2.54
CA CYS A 326 -8.31 21.73 2.28
C CYS A 326 -8.98 22.40 1.06
N LEU A 327 -10.19 21.95 0.70
CA LEU A 327 -11.07 22.62 -0.25
C LEU A 327 -12.07 23.46 0.55
N GLU A 328 -12.14 24.75 0.25
CA GLU A 328 -13.08 25.68 0.87
C GLU A 328 -13.78 26.51 -0.22
N GLY A 329 -15.00 26.99 0.07
CA GLY A 329 -15.74 27.90 -0.80
C GLY A 329 -15.96 27.36 -2.23
N GLU A 330 -15.57 28.16 -3.23
CA GLU A 330 -15.80 27.87 -4.65
C GLU A 330 -15.07 26.61 -5.14
N GLU A 331 -13.83 26.36 -4.69
CA GLU A 331 -13.10 25.12 -5.05
C GLU A 331 -13.85 23.87 -4.55
N GLN A 332 -14.39 23.94 -3.33
CA GLN A 332 -15.16 22.84 -2.72
C GLN A 332 -16.50 22.64 -3.42
N TYR A 333 -17.19 23.71 -3.78
CA TYR A 333 -18.46 23.68 -4.51
C TYR A 333 -18.27 23.02 -5.89
N TYR A 334 -17.34 23.51 -6.70
CA TYR A 334 -17.09 22.95 -8.04
C TYR A 334 -16.55 21.52 -8.00
N TRP A 335 -15.72 21.15 -7.01
CA TRP A 335 -15.32 19.76 -6.81
C TRP A 335 -16.52 18.86 -6.45
N THR A 336 -17.45 19.36 -5.64
CA THR A 336 -18.69 18.63 -5.28
C THR A 336 -19.60 18.44 -6.50
N GLN A 337 -19.74 19.44 -7.37
CA GLN A 337 -20.52 19.32 -8.61
C GLN A 337 -19.87 18.35 -9.60
N PHE A 338 -18.53 18.37 -9.72
CA PHE A 338 -17.78 17.40 -10.53
C PHE A 338 -17.96 15.96 -10.03
N CYS A 339 -17.81 15.72 -8.72
CA CYS A 339 -18.06 14.40 -8.12
C CYS A 339 -19.52 13.95 -8.35
N SER A 340 -20.49 14.85 -8.14
CA SER A 340 -21.92 14.56 -8.34
C SER A 340 -22.23 14.19 -9.80
N ALA A 341 -21.64 14.90 -10.76
CA ALA A 341 -21.76 14.58 -12.18
C ALA A 341 -21.18 13.20 -12.51
N VAL A 342 -20.04 12.81 -11.91
CA VAL A 342 -19.43 11.50 -12.16
C VAL A 342 -20.20 10.36 -11.50
N GLU A 343 -20.76 10.55 -10.30
CA GLU A 343 -21.68 9.56 -9.70
C GLU A 343 -22.95 9.39 -10.55
N PHE A 344 -23.54 10.50 -11.03
CA PHE A 344 -24.71 10.46 -11.92
C PHE A 344 -24.43 9.66 -13.21
N ILE A 345 -23.26 9.86 -13.83
CA ILE A 345 -22.88 9.10 -15.03
C ILE A 345 -22.86 7.59 -14.75
N LYS A 346 -22.33 7.11 -13.62
CA LYS A 346 -22.32 5.67 -13.28
C LYS A 346 -23.72 5.06 -13.21
N THR A 347 -24.73 5.87 -12.89
CA THR A 347 -26.13 5.45 -12.73
C THR A 347 -26.98 5.62 -14.00
N MET A 348 -26.42 6.15 -15.08
CA MET A 348 -27.17 6.45 -16.30
C MET A 348 -27.11 5.32 -17.33
N ASP A 349 -28.26 4.98 -17.91
CA ASP A 349 -28.43 3.81 -18.78
C ASP A 349 -28.37 4.10 -20.29
N TYR A 350 -28.20 3.04 -21.08
CA TYR A 350 -28.11 3.07 -22.55
C TYR A 350 -29.45 2.85 -23.26
N HIS A 351 -30.56 3.05 -22.59
CA HIS A 351 -31.87 2.66 -23.13
C HIS A 351 -32.28 3.59 -24.28
N VAL A 352 -31.87 3.20 -25.50
CA VAL A 352 -32.37 3.69 -26.78
C VAL A 352 -33.87 3.41 -26.84
N GLU A 353 -34.65 4.48 -26.98
CA GLU A 353 -36.10 4.47 -27.25
C GLU A 353 -36.39 4.49 -28.76
#